data_AF-X1V2U3-F1
#
_entry.id   AF-X1V2U3-F1
#
_cell.length_a   1.000
_cell.length_b   1.000
_cell.length_c   1.000
_cell.angle_alpha   90.00
_cell.angle_beta   90.00
_cell.angle_gamma   90.00
#
_symmetry.space_group_name_H-M   'P 1'
#
loop_
_entity.id
_entity.type
_entity.pdbx_description
1 polymer ?
#
loop_
_entity_poly.entity_id
_entity_poly.type
_entity_poly.pdbx_seq_one_letter_code
_entity_poly.pdbx_strand_id
1 'polypeptide(L)'
;MKSLSVWARKNISALIHPQLRSFILRHVSLLDSRTEWWRSKDPYLNDPPYSTYESKYPIKLGVIKEFWHRHWPYIAACRDLEVAYEVIDISGPDWIEVIEKSECDAFLVWPSVQLSFWKQMYDERLKIIVESLGKVMYPTYNELWLYESKRRMYYWLKANGIPHPKTYIFYSMTDALDFAQTS
;
A
#
# COMPACT_ATOMS: atom_id res chain seq x y z
N MET A 1 -3.57 -8.28 -23.44
CA MET A 1 -3.34 -7.17 -24.39
C MET A 1 -2.50 -6.10 -23.71
N LYS A 2 -1.26 -5.84 -24.16
CA LYS A 2 -0.44 -4.74 -23.62
C LYS A 2 -1.16 -3.43 -23.96
N SER A 3 -1.67 -2.73 -22.96
CA SER A 3 -2.37 -1.46 -23.13
C SER A 3 -1.49 -0.48 -23.93
N LEU A 4 -2.00 -0.02 -25.09
CA LEU A 4 -1.37 0.96 -25.98
C LEU A 4 -0.84 2.20 -25.23
N SER A 5 -1.46 2.53 -24.09
CA SER A 5 -1.06 3.62 -23.21
C SER A 5 0.35 3.46 -22.61
N VAL A 6 0.78 2.22 -22.32
CA VAL A 6 2.05 1.93 -21.62
C VAL A 6 3.23 2.06 -22.57
N TRP A 7 3.06 1.59 -23.81
CA TRP A 7 4.06 1.72 -24.87
C TRP A 7 4.21 3.19 -25.29
N ALA A 8 3.09 3.89 -25.47
CA ALA A 8 3.08 5.33 -25.75
C ALA A 8 3.81 6.12 -24.66
N ARG A 9 3.57 5.82 -23.37
CA ARG A 9 4.21 6.53 -22.24
C ARG A 9 5.74 6.44 -22.23
N LYS A 10 6.30 5.26 -22.51
CA LYS A 10 7.76 5.06 -22.45
C LYS A 10 8.47 5.85 -23.54
N ASN A 11 7.89 5.90 -24.75
CA ASN A 11 8.45 6.61 -25.91
C ASN A 11 8.15 8.12 -25.92
N ILE A 12 6.97 8.53 -25.46
CA ILE A 12 6.56 9.95 -25.43
C ILE A 12 7.26 10.70 -24.29
N SER A 13 7.53 10.06 -23.15
CA SER A 13 8.16 10.75 -22.00
C SER A 13 9.60 11.23 -22.25
N ALA A 14 10.29 10.65 -23.24
CA ALA A 14 11.62 11.06 -23.68
C ALA A 14 11.58 12.24 -24.67
N LEU A 15 10.43 12.49 -25.32
CA LEU A 15 10.25 13.50 -26.36
C LEU A 15 9.62 14.80 -25.84
N ILE A 16 9.16 14.82 -24.58
CA ILE A 16 8.52 16.01 -23.97
C ILE A 16 9.54 16.80 -23.17
N HIS A 17 9.66 18.11 -23.47
CA HIS A 17 10.47 19.05 -22.69
C HIS A 17 10.08 19.04 -21.19
N PRO A 18 11.04 19.04 -20.24
CA PRO A 18 10.75 18.86 -18.80
C PRO A 18 9.71 19.81 -18.22
N GLN A 19 9.69 21.07 -18.67
CA GLN A 19 8.71 22.07 -18.24
C GLN A 19 7.29 21.74 -18.70
N LEU A 20 7.12 21.29 -19.95
CA LEU A 20 5.82 20.90 -20.49
C LEU A 20 5.32 19.61 -19.81
N ARG A 21 6.23 18.68 -19.53
CA ARG A 21 5.93 17.48 -18.75
C ARG A 21 5.46 17.83 -17.34
N SER A 22 6.15 18.73 -16.65
CA SER A 22 5.76 19.22 -15.32
C SER A 22 4.39 19.90 -15.36
N PHE A 23 4.14 20.73 -16.38
CA PHE A 23 2.85 21.38 -16.59
C PHE A 23 1.72 20.36 -16.79
N ILE A 24 1.90 19.37 -17.68
CA ILE A 24 0.91 18.31 -17.92
C ILE A 24 0.66 17.51 -16.65
N LEU A 25 1.70 17.11 -15.92
CA LEU A 25 1.56 16.32 -14.69
C LEU A 25 0.90 17.10 -13.54
N ARG A 26 0.95 18.44 -13.55
CA ARG A 26 0.24 19.29 -12.59
C ARG A 26 -1.25 19.40 -12.87
N HIS A 27 -1.66 19.32 -14.15
CA HIS A 27 -3.04 19.57 -14.56
C HIS A 27 -3.80 18.30 -14.98
N VAL A 28 -3.10 17.20 -15.23
CA VAL A 28 -3.69 15.92 -15.65
C VAL A 28 -3.40 14.87 -14.59
N SER A 29 -4.45 14.40 -13.92
CA SER A 29 -4.36 13.24 -13.04
C SER A 29 -4.15 11.99 -13.88
N LEU A 30 -2.93 11.45 -13.85
CA LEU A 30 -2.62 10.14 -14.44
C LEU A 30 -2.86 8.99 -13.45
N LEU A 31 -3.63 9.24 -12.39
CA LEU A 31 -3.87 8.27 -11.33
C LEU A 31 -4.54 7.01 -11.89
N ASP A 32 -5.62 7.16 -12.65
CA ASP A 32 -6.38 6.02 -13.17
C ASP A 32 -5.52 5.17 -14.11
N SER A 33 -4.81 5.82 -15.04
CA SER A 33 -3.87 5.14 -15.94
C SER A 33 -2.73 4.44 -15.19
N ARG A 34 -2.26 5.00 -14.06
CA ARG A 34 -1.23 4.37 -13.22
C ARG A 34 -1.80 3.20 -12.43
N THR A 35 -3.00 3.35 -11.89
CA THR A 35 -3.75 2.31 -11.18
C THR A 35 -3.95 1.12 -12.11
N GLU A 36 -4.45 1.37 -13.32
CA GLU A 36 -4.65 0.33 -14.33
C GLU A 36 -3.34 -0.35 -14.75
N TRP A 37 -2.27 0.43 -14.91
CA TRP A 37 -0.96 -0.14 -15.19
C TRP A 37 -0.48 -1.08 -14.09
N TRP A 38 -0.62 -0.71 -12.82
CA TRP A 38 -0.24 -1.57 -11.70
C TRP A 38 -1.14 -2.80 -11.58
N ARG A 39 -2.45 -2.65 -11.75
CA ARG A 39 -3.40 -3.78 -11.78
C ARG A 39 -3.07 -4.77 -12.89
N SER A 40 -2.65 -4.30 -14.06
CA SER A 40 -2.23 -5.17 -15.17
C SER A 40 -0.99 -6.04 -14.87
N LYS A 41 -0.30 -5.79 -13.75
CA LYS A 41 0.83 -6.60 -13.27
C LYS A 41 0.43 -7.72 -12.33
N ASP A 42 -0.80 -7.71 -11.82
CA ASP A 42 -1.33 -8.75 -10.96
C ASP A 42 -1.66 -9.99 -11.83
N PRO A 43 -0.92 -11.11 -11.67
CA PRO A 43 -1.19 -12.32 -12.44
C PRO A 43 -2.51 -12.99 -12.04
N TYR A 44 -3.10 -12.62 -10.89
CA TYR A 44 -4.30 -13.23 -10.33
C TYR A 44 -5.53 -12.32 -10.41
N LEU A 45 -5.45 -11.23 -11.20
CA LEU A 45 -6.51 -10.23 -11.32
C LEU A 45 -7.89 -10.81 -11.66
N ASN A 46 -7.92 -11.87 -12.47
CA ASN A 46 -9.16 -12.50 -12.95
C ASN A 46 -9.48 -13.81 -12.22
N ASP A 47 -8.70 -14.18 -11.21
CA ASP A 47 -8.94 -15.38 -10.44
C ASP A 47 -10.02 -15.13 -9.38
N PRO A 48 -10.67 -16.18 -8.86
CA PRO A 48 -11.52 -16.03 -7.69
C PRO A 48 -10.75 -15.37 -6.54
N PRO A 49 -11.39 -14.48 -5.76
CA PRO A 49 -10.75 -13.81 -4.63
C PRO A 49 -10.56 -14.74 -3.43
N TYR A 50 -10.47 -16.05 -3.63
CA TYR A 50 -10.31 -17.06 -2.59
C TYR A 50 -9.59 -18.30 -3.15
N SER A 51 -8.98 -19.09 -2.28
CA SER A 51 -8.37 -20.37 -2.65
C SER A 51 -9.43 -21.36 -3.15
N THR A 52 -9.19 -21.97 -4.31
CA THR A 52 -10.04 -23.02 -4.90
C THR A 52 -9.54 -24.45 -4.63
N TYR A 53 -8.47 -24.58 -3.84
CA TYR A 53 -7.84 -25.83 -3.45
C TYR A 53 -8.05 -26.11 -1.96
N GLU A 54 -7.85 -27.36 -1.57
CA GLU A 54 -7.87 -27.78 -0.16
C GLU A 54 -6.58 -27.30 0.53
N SER A 55 -6.73 -26.70 1.72
CA SER A 55 -5.59 -26.20 2.49
C SER A 55 -4.82 -27.34 3.14
N LYS A 56 -3.48 -27.28 3.09
CA LYS A 56 -2.59 -28.15 3.89
C LYS A 56 -2.64 -27.87 5.38
N TYR A 57 -3.14 -26.69 5.77
CA TYR A 57 -3.12 -26.21 7.14
C TYR A 57 -4.53 -25.87 7.62
N PRO A 58 -4.83 -26.05 8.92
CA PRO A 58 -6.13 -25.72 9.50
C PRO A 58 -6.23 -24.21 9.79
N ILE A 59 -5.76 -23.37 8.87
CA ILE A 59 -5.82 -21.91 8.95
C ILE A 59 -6.25 -21.33 7.60
N LYS A 60 -6.95 -20.19 7.65
CA LYS A 60 -7.33 -19.37 6.50
C LYS A 60 -6.80 -17.95 6.68
N LEU A 61 -6.06 -17.46 5.70
CA LEU A 61 -5.47 -16.12 5.72
C LEU A 61 -6.30 -15.11 4.92
N GLY A 62 -6.62 -13.96 5.53
CA GLY A 62 -7.26 -12.85 4.84
C GLY A 62 -6.23 -11.93 4.20
N VAL A 63 -6.14 -11.86 2.88
CA VAL A 63 -5.27 -10.91 2.18
C VAL A 63 -6.03 -9.60 2.00
N ILE A 64 -5.66 -8.54 2.72
CA ILE A 64 -6.33 -7.24 2.58
C ILE A 64 -6.03 -6.68 1.19
N LYS A 65 -7.10 -6.40 0.43
CA LYS A 65 -7.00 -5.83 -0.91
C LYS A 65 -6.37 -4.44 -0.85
N GLU A 66 -5.37 -4.28 -1.71
CA GLU A 66 -4.64 -3.03 -1.93
C GLU A 66 -5.05 -2.44 -3.30
N PHE A 67 -5.22 -1.12 -3.40
CA PHE A 67 -5.79 -0.41 -4.55
C PHE A 67 -5.06 -0.63 -5.87
N TRP A 68 -3.74 -0.79 -5.83
CA TRP A 68 -2.88 -1.10 -6.99
C TRP A 68 -2.59 -2.60 -7.12
N HIS A 69 -3.29 -3.43 -6.35
CA HIS A 69 -3.15 -4.89 -6.36
C HIS A 69 -1.74 -5.36 -5.97
N ARG A 70 -1.00 -4.55 -5.19
CA ARG A 70 0.37 -4.91 -4.80
C ARG A 70 0.44 -6.04 -3.77
N HIS A 71 -0.70 -6.50 -3.27
CA HIS A 71 -0.86 -7.64 -2.40
C HIS A 71 -0.76 -9.00 -3.14
N TRP A 72 -0.73 -9.03 -4.48
CA TRP A 72 -0.65 -10.29 -5.25
C TRP A 72 0.50 -11.23 -4.84
N PRO A 73 1.68 -10.78 -4.33
CA PRO A 73 2.70 -11.72 -3.85
C PRO A 73 2.24 -12.57 -2.67
N TYR A 74 1.32 -12.08 -1.83
CA TYR A 74 0.72 -12.89 -0.77
C TYR A 74 -0.19 -13.98 -1.33
N ILE A 75 -0.93 -13.68 -2.40
CA ILE A 75 -1.74 -14.68 -3.11
C ILE A 75 -0.82 -15.77 -3.69
N ALA A 76 0.30 -15.38 -4.32
CA ALA A 76 1.30 -16.34 -4.82
C ALA A 76 1.83 -17.23 -3.70
N ALA A 77 2.25 -16.63 -2.59
CA ALA A 77 2.79 -17.38 -1.45
C ALA A 77 1.77 -18.36 -0.84
N CYS A 78 0.51 -17.95 -0.70
CA CYS A 78 -0.54 -18.84 -0.19
C CYS A 78 -0.76 -20.03 -1.14
N ARG A 79 -0.75 -19.79 -2.46
CA ARG A 79 -0.87 -20.84 -3.48
C ARG A 79 0.30 -21.81 -3.47
N ASP A 80 1.53 -21.30 -3.44
CA ASP A 80 2.74 -22.13 -3.46
C ASP A 80 2.85 -23.01 -2.20
N LEU A 81 2.34 -22.51 -1.07
CA LEU A 81 2.34 -23.23 0.21
C LEU A 81 1.05 -24.03 0.45
N GLU A 82 0.05 -23.93 -0.43
CA GLU A 82 -1.29 -24.50 -0.28
C GLU A 82 -1.95 -24.12 1.07
N VAL A 83 -1.88 -22.84 1.42
CA VAL A 83 -2.60 -22.25 2.57
C VAL A 83 -3.89 -21.63 2.06
N ALA A 84 -5.04 -21.98 2.64
CA ALA A 84 -6.30 -21.34 2.28
C ALA A 84 -6.24 -19.82 2.50
N TYR A 85 -6.81 -19.07 1.57
CA TYR A 85 -6.85 -17.61 1.65
C TYR A 85 -8.13 -17.03 1.07
N GLU A 86 -8.41 -15.79 1.45
CA GLU A 86 -9.46 -14.94 0.87
C GLU A 86 -8.95 -13.51 0.73
N VAL A 87 -9.22 -12.87 -0.39
CA VAL A 87 -8.91 -11.46 -0.63
C VAL A 87 -10.06 -10.62 -0.09
N ILE A 88 -9.76 -9.79 0.90
CA ILE A 88 -10.75 -9.02 1.66
C ILE A 88 -10.72 -7.55 1.23
N ASP A 89 -11.82 -7.04 0.69
CA ASP A 89 -11.96 -5.63 0.28
C ASP A 89 -12.53 -4.80 1.43
N ILE A 90 -11.67 -4.00 2.07
CA ILE A 90 -12.06 -3.07 3.12
C ILE A 90 -12.24 -1.65 2.61
N SER A 91 -12.58 -1.41 1.34
CA SER A 91 -12.84 -0.06 0.83
C SER A 91 -14.31 0.37 0.93
N GLY A 92 -15.23 -0.59 1.04
CA GLY A 92 -16.69 -0.36 1.11
C GLY A 92 -17.17 0.24 2.44
N PRO A 93 -18.39 0.77 2.52
CA PRO A 93 -18.96 1.27 3.77
C PRO A 93 -19.22 0.15 4.80
N ASP A 94 -19.42 -1.09 4.33
CA ASP A 94 -19.72 -2.31 5.07
C ASP A 94 -18.47 -3.13 5.44
N TRP A 95 -17.32 -2.47 5.53
CA TRP A 95 -16.03 -3.13 5.72
C TRP A 95 -15.90 -3.85 7.07
N ILE A 96 -16.64 -3.40 8.11
CA ILE A 96 -16.66 -4.07 9.41
C ILE A 96 -17.33 -5.43 9.26
N GLU A 97 -18.50 -5.45 8.63
CA GLU A 97 -19.28 -6.66 8.39
C GLU A 97 -18.51 -7.65 7.50
N VAL A 98 -17.74 -7.14 6.52
CA VAL A 98 -16.84 -7.97 5.70
C VAL A 98 -15.80 -8.67 6.57
N ILE A 99 -15.17 -7.96 7.51
CA ILE A 99 -14.15 -8.54 8.41
C ILE A 99 -14.78 -9.52 9.42
N GLU A 100 -15.93 -9.18 10.00
CA GLU A 100 -16.61 -10.02 10.99
C GLU A 100 -17.13 -11.33 10.38
N LYS A 101 -17.63 -11.28 9.14
CA LYS A 101 -18.09 -12.46 8.40
C LYS A 101 -16.96 -13.29 7.79
N SER A 102 -15.75 -12.73 7.72
CA SER A 102 -14.61 -13.48 7.22
C SER A 102 -14.23 -14.58 8.21
N GLU A 103 -14.13 -15.81 7.72
CA GLU A 103 -13.62 -16.94 8.51
C GLU A 103 -12.08 -17.00 8.48
N CYS A 104 -11.43 -15.84 8.47
CA CYS A 104 -9.98 -15.71 8.43
C CYS A 104 -9.39 -15.64 9.83
N ASP A 105 -8.33 -16.41 10.08
CA ASP A 105 -7.63 -16.47 11.37
C ASP A 105 -6.67 -15.29 11.57
N ALA A 106 -6.07 -14.82 10.49
CA ALA A 106 -5.14 -13.68 10.47
C ALA A 106 -5.16 -12.97 9.12
N PHE A 107 -4.73 -11.71 9.12
CA PHE A 107 -4.77 -10.85 7.93
C PHE A 107 -3.37 -10.47 7.43
N LEU A 108 -3.12 -10.63 6.14
CA LEU A 108 -1.90 -10.20 5.45
C LEU A 108 -2.13 -8.84 4.80
N VAL A 109 -1.24 -7.89 5.07
CA VAL A 109 -1.42 -6.50 4.64
C VAL A 109 -0.23 -6.01 3.85
N TRP A 110 -0.53 -5.42 2.69
CA TRP A 110 0.45 -4.70 1.89
C TRP A 110 0.24 -3.20 2.10
N PRO A 111 1.29 -2.42 2.45
CA PRO A 111 1.15 -0.99 2.72
C PRO A 111 0.65 -0.20 1.51
N SER A 112 -0.27 0.72 1.76
CA SER A 112 -0.90 1.60 0.76
C SER A 112 -0.26 2.99 0.82
N VAL A 113 0.24 3.49 -0.32
CA VAL A 113 1.05 4.74 -0.41
C VAL A 113 0.60 5.69 -1.53
N GLN A 114 -0.59 5.47 -2.10
CA GLN A 114 -1.01 6.09 -3.36
C GLN A 114 -1.51 7.52 -3.19
N LEU A 115 -2.59 7.67 -2.43
CA LEU A 115 -3.33 8.90 -2.23
C LEU A 115 -3.53 9.10 -0.75
N SER A 116 -3.41 10.34 -0.28
CA SER A 116 -3.54 10.67 1.14
C SER A 116 -4.86 10.19 1.74
N PHE A 117 -5.98 10.35 1.03
CA PHE A 117 -7.29 9.92 1.53
C PHE A 117 -7.46 8.39 1.54
N TRP A 118 -7.00 7.68 0.50
CA TRP A 118 -7.00 6.21 0.51
C TRP A 118 -6.10 5.67 1.61
N LYS A 119 -4.93 6.28 1.78
CA LYS A 119 -4.00 5.91 2.83
C LYS A 119 -4.60 6.15 4.21
N GLN A 120 -5.18 7.33 4.44
CA GLN A 120 -5.82 7.65 5.71
C GLN A 120 -6.92 6.64 6.04
N MET A 121 -7.83 6.39 5.10
CA MET A 121 -8.88 5.38 5.26
C MET A 121 -8.30 4.00 5.58
N TYR A 122 -7.27 3.58 4.83
CA TYR A 122 -6.63 2.28 5.01
C TYR A 122 -6.02 2.15 6.40
N ASP A 123 -5.22 3.14 6.82
CA ASP A 123 -4.56 3.16 8.14
C ASP A 123 -5.58 3.20 9.29
N GLU A 124 -6.67 3.97 9.15
CA GLU A 124 -7.76 4.06 10.14
C GLU A 124 -8.46 2.71 10.31
N ARG A 125 -8.84 2.06 9.20
CA ARG A 125 -9.54 0.77 9.25
C ARG A 125 -8.64 -0.35 9.77
N LEU A 126 -7.38 -0.41 9.34
CA LEU A 126 -6.41 -1.38 9.86
C LEU A 126 -6.22 -1.24 11.38
N LYS A 127 -6.20 0.00 11.89
CA LYS A 127 -6.13 0.25 13.32
C LYS A 127 -7.33 -0.33 14.07
N ILE A 128 -8.54 -0.09 13.59
CA ILE A 128 -9.78 -0.61 14.20
C ILE A 128 -9.83 -2.15 14.12
N ILE A 129 -9.38 -2.75 13.01
CA ILE A 129 -9.28 -4.21 12.86
C ILE A 129 -8.46 -4.83 13.99
N VAL A 130 -7.33 -4.22 14.35
CA VAL A 130 -6.47 -4.73 15.42
C VAL A 130 -6.99 -4.34 16.80
N GLU A 131 -7.20 -3.05 17.05
CA GLU A 131 -7.44 -2.52 18.39
C GLU A 131 -8.87 -2.75 18.89
N SER A 132 -9.86 -2.76 17.99
CA SER A 132 -11.29 -2.88 18.36
C SER A 132 -11.87 -4.25 18.02
N LEU A 133 -11.52 -4.83 16.87
CA LEU A 133 -12.01 -6.15 16.46
C LEU A 133 -11.11 -7.31 16.95
N GLY A 134 -9.94 -6.99 17.53
CA GLY A 134 -9.02 -7.98 18.08
C GLY A 134 -8.43 -8.94 17.04
N LYS A 135 -8.44 -8.57 15.76
CA LYS A 135 -7.95 -9.42 14.68
C LYS A 135 -6.43 -9.35 14.59
N VAL A 136 -5.81 -10.50 14.31
CA VAL A 136 -4.37 -10.60 14.12
C VAL A 136 -4.01 -10.16 12.69
N MET A 137 -2.98 -9.32 12.54
CA MET A 137 -2.50 -8.91 11.22
C MET A 137 -0.97 -8.95 11.11
N TYR A 138 -0.48 -9.18 9.89
CA TYR A 138 0.93 -9.20 9.54
C TYR A 138 1.23 -8.33 8.30
N PRO A 139 2.25 -7.45 8.36
CA PRO A 139 2.94 -7.03 9.59
C PRO A 139 1.97 -6.41 10.60
N THR A 140 2.38 -6.32 11.86
CA THR A 140 1.55 -5.68 12.89
C THR A 140 1.27 -4.22 12.52
N TYR A 141 0.17 -3.67 13.05
CA TYR A 141 -0.18 -2.27 12.82
C TYR A 141 0.99 -1.31 13.15
N ASN A 142 1.71 -1.57 14.25
CA ASN A 142 2.84 -0.74 14.67
C ASN A 142 4.03 -0.83 13.71
N GLU A 143 4.31 -2.00 13.15
CA GLU A 143 5.36 -2.18 12.15
C GLU A 143 5.02 -1.44 10.85
N LEU A 144 3.77 -1.56 10.37
CA LEU A 144 3.29 -0.81 9.21
C LEU A 144 3.36 0.70 9.46
N TRP A 145 2.83 1.14 10.60
CA TRP A 145 2.85 2.55 11.01
C TRP A 145 4.27 3.10 11.02
N LEU A 146 5.24 2.35 11.57
CA LEU A 146 6.63 2.77 11.60
C LEU A 146 7.24 2.81 10.19
N TYR A 147 7.07 1.73 9.40
CA TYR A 147 7.67 1.54 8.08
C TYR A 147 7.24 2.60 7.07
N GLU A 148 5.97 3.01 7.08
CA GLU A 148 5.41 3.85 6.03
C GLU A 148 5.79 5.34 6.12
N SER A 149 6.47 5.78 7.18
CA SER A 149 6.94 7.16 7.27
C SER A 149 8.39 7.27 7.71
N LYS A 150 9.22 7.82 6.83
CA LYS A 150 10.60 8.20 7.14
C LYS A 150 10.71 9.12 8.36
N ARG A 151 9.71 10.00 8.58
CA ARG A 151 9.64 10.87 9.76
C ARG A 151 9.40 10.06 11.04
N ARG A 152 8.40 9.16 11.03
CA ARG A 152 8.09 8.29 12.17
C ARG A 152 9.28 7.40 12.52
N MET A 153 9.88 6.78 11.50
CA MET A 153 11.11 5.99 11.65
C MET A 153 12.26 6.81 12.26
N TYR A 154 12.52 8.02 11.76
CA TYR A 154 13.52 8.92 12.34
C TYR A 154 13.25 9.22 13.82
N TYR A 155 12.03 9.63 14.17
CA TYR A 155 11.67 9.94 15.55
C TYR A 155 11.86 8.73 16.47
N TRP A 156 11.45 7.54 16.03
CA TRP A 156 11.62 6.32 16.80
C TRP A 156 13.10 5.96 17.00
N LEU A 157 13.92 6.02 15.94
CA LEU A 157 15.37 5.76 16.03
C LEU A 157 16.06 6.76 16.98
N LYS A 158 15.70 8.04 16.87
CA LYS A 158 16.24 9.12 17.71
C LYS A 158 15.86 8.94 19.18
N ALA A 159 14.60 8.62 19.46
CA ALA A 159 14.11 8.40 20.82
C ALA A 159 14.75 7.19 21.50
N ASN A 160 15.10 6.15 20.74
CA ASN A 160 15.73 4.93 21.26
C ASN A 160 17.27 4.95 21.21
N GLY A 161 17.89 6.08 20.85
CA GLY A 161 19.36 6.18 20.81
C GLY A 161 20.03 5.29 19.75
N ILE A 162 19.30 4.83 18.74
CA ILE A 162 19.82 3.95 17.69
C ILE A 162 20.59 4.79 16.67
N PRO A 163 21.79 4.41 16.21
CA PRO A 163 22.52 5.15 15.17
C PRO A 163 21.72 5.32 13.88
N HIS A 164 21.67 6.55 13.35
CA HIS A 164 20.90 6.90 12.15
C HIS A 164 21.49 8.13 11.46
N PRO A 165 21.17 8.37 10.17
CA PRO A 165 21.62 9.57 9.46
C PRO A 165 21.13 10.86 10.13
N LYS A 166 22.00 11.86 10.19
CA LYS A 166 21.64 13.21 10.63
C LYS A 166 20.49 13.72 9.76
N THR A 167 19.35 13.98 10.38
CA THR A 167 18.11 14.32 9.68
C THR A 167 17.49 15.57 10.30
N TYR A 168 17.03 16.48 9.45
CA TYR A 168 16.32 17.69 9.84
C TYR A 168 14.93 17.66 9.22
N ILE A 169 13.90 17.95 10.01
CA ILE A 169 12.51 17.93 9.56
C ILE A 169 11.92 19.33 9.74
N PHE A 170 11.49 19.92 8.64
CA PHE A 170 10.87 21.24 8.60
C PHE A 170 9.39 21.11 8.21
N TYR A 171 8.53 21.84 8.91
CA TYR A 171 7.09 21.94 8.59
C TYR A 171 6.73 23.29 7.95
N SER A 172 7.66 24.25 8.00
CA SER A 172 7.56 25.55 7.34
C SER A 172 8.60 25.67 6.24
N MET A 173 8.23 26.36 5.16
CA MET A 173 9.17 26.71 4.09
C MET A 173 10.24 27.68 4.59
N THR A 174 9.89 28.62 5.47
CA THR A 174 10.82 29.59 6.04
C THR A 174 11.93 28.90 6.81
N ASP A 175 11.59 28.03 7.77
CA ASP A 175 12.57 27.29 8.57
C ASP A 175 13.52 26.45 7.69
N ALA A 176 12.99 25.87 6.61
CA ALA A 176 13.79 25.10 5.67
C ALA A 176 14.77 25.97 4.87
N LEU A 177 14.37 27.18 4.48
CA LEU A 177 15.24 28.15 3.78
C LEU A 177 16.32 28.70 4.71
N ASP A 178 15.96 29.05 5.94
CA ASP A 178 16.89 29.55 6.94
C ASP A 178 17.98 28.51 7.25
N PHE A 179 17.58 27.23 7.39
CA PHE A 179 18.53 26.14 7.56
C PHE A 179 19.46 25.97 6.36
N ALA A 180 18.93 26.07 5.14
CA ALA A 180 19.72 25.91 3.91
C ALA A 180 20.71 27.06 3.66
N GLN A 181 20.46 28.25 4.20
CA GLN A 181 21.36 29.40 4.11
C GLN A 181 22.46 29.40 5.18
N THR A 182 22.21 28.73 6.31
CA THR A 182 23.13 28.69 7.47
C THR A 182 23.99 27.42 7.54
N SER A 183 23.70 26.43 6.70
CA SER A 183 24.43 25.16 6.59
C SER A 183 25.47 25.19 5.46
#